data_AF-A0A317JEV6-F1
#
_entry.id   AF-A0A317JEV6-F1
#
_cell.length_a   1.000
_cell.length_b   1.000
_cell.length_c   1.000
_cell.angle_alpha   90.00
_cell.angle_beta   90.00
_cell.angle_gamma   90.00
#
_symmetry.space_group_name_H-M   'P 1'
#
loop_
_entity.id
_entity.type
_entity.pdbx_description
1 polymer ?
#
loop_
_entity_poly.entity_id
_entity_poly.type
_entity_poly.pdbx_seq_one_letter_code
_entity_poly.pdbx_strand_id
1 'polypeptide(L)'
;MQLKANFLTRNQKDILKARHRHERDKRLCDRITSILLLDEGWTYPQVAHALLLDDDTIRRYYKTYLEDGKEALLHLNYTGKACRLNQSQLEQLKT
;
A
#
# COMPACT_ATOMS: atom_id res chain seq x y z
N MET A 1 4.83 11.89 16.98
CA MET A 1 5.25 12.56 15.73
C MET A 1 4.02 13.24 15.15
N GLN A 2 4.03 14.58 15.02
CA GLN A 2 2.90 15.32 14.47
C GLN A 2 2.79 15.02 12.97
N LEU A 3 1.60 14.59 12.54
CA LEU A 3 1.27 14.41 11.13
C LEU A 3 1.05 15.79 10.51
N LYS A 4 1.69 16.03 9.37
CA LYS A 4 1.53 17.28 8.62
C LYS A 4 0.37 17.08 7.64
N ALA A 5 -0.84 17.53 7.99
CA ALA A 5 -1.96 17.54 7.04
C ALA A 5 -1.63 18.42 5.82
N ASN A 6 -2.31 18.20 4.69
CA ASN A 6 -2.10 18.92 3.42
C ASN A 6 -0.67 18.79 2.85
N PHE A 7 -0.13 17.57 2.81
CA PHE A 7 1.16 17.27 2.19
C PHE A 7 1.04 16.86 0.71
N LEU A 8 -0.17 16.59 0.21
CA LEU A 8 -0.45 16.28 -1.18
C LEU A 8 -0.87 17.53 -1.95
N THR A 9 -0.30 17.71 -3.14
CA THR A 9 -0.82 18.64 -4.14
C THR A 9 -2.17 18.17 -4.68
N ARG A 10 -2.97 19.08 -5.24
CA ARG A 10 -4.24 18.74 -5.90
C ARG A 10 -4.07 17.65 -6.97
N ASN A 11 -3.05 17.78 -7.82
CA ASN A 11 -2.76 16.79 -8.86
C ASN A 11 -2.43 15.41 -8.27
N GLN A 12 -1.65 15.33 -7.20
CA GLN A 12 -1.37 14.05 -6.52
C GLN A 12 -2.64 13.42 -5.94
N LYS A 13 -3.52 14.21 -5.31
CA LYS A 13 -4.83 13.74 -4.82
C LYS A 13 -5.66 13.18 -5.97
N ASP A 14 -5.73 13.87 -7.09
CA ASP A 14 -6.52 13.47 -8.24
C ASP A 14 -5.99 12.17 -8.87
N ILE A 15 -4.67 12.02 -8.99
CA ILE A 15 -4.01 10.79 -9.46
C ILE A 15 -4.32 9.62 -8.52
N LEU A 16 -4.17 9.81 -7.21
CA LEU A 16 -4.44 8.76 -6.22
C LEU A 16 -5.92 8.36 -6.23
N LYS A 17 -6.85 9.32 -6.28
CA LYS A 17 -8.29 9.05 -6.40
C LYS A 17 -8.63 8.32 -7.70
N ALA A 18 -8.04 8.72 -8.83
CA ALA A 18 -8.22 8.04 -10.10
C ALA A 18 -7.70 6.59 -10.04
N ARG A 19 -6.51 6.38 -9.46
CA ARG A 19 -5.92 5.05 -9.30
C ARG A 19 -6.78 4.16 -8.40
N HIS A 20 -7.26 4.67 -7.27
CA HIS A 20 -8.16 3.96 -6.35
C HIS A 20 -9.43 3.49 -7.05
N ARG A 21 -10.05 4.33 -7.90
CA ARG A 21 -11.26 3.96 -8.65
C ARG A 21 -11.06 2.80 -9.65
N HIS A 22 -9.86 2.64 -10.18
CA HIS A 22 -9.54 1.60 -11.17
C HIS A 22 -8.87 0.37 -10.57
N GLU A 23 -8.42 0.45 -9.33
CA GLU A 23 -7.74 -0.64 -8.65
C GLU A 23 -8.74 -1.68 -8.13
N ARG A 24 -8.42 -2.96 -8.33
CA ARG A 24 -9.22 -4.10 -7.87
C ARG A 24 -8.60 -4.79 -6.68
N ASP A 25 -7.28 -4.66 -6.49
CA ASP A 25 -6.61 -5.17 -5.30
C ASP A 25 -6.95 -4.29 -4.09
N LYS A 26 -7.73 -4.87 -3.16
CA LYS A 26 -8.13 -4.20 -1.92
C LYS A 26 -6.94 -3.66 -1.13
N ARG A 27 -5.81 -4.36 -1.14
CA ARG A 27 -4.60 -3.92 -0.40
C ARG A 27 -4.05 -2.63 -0.96
N LEU A 28 -4.06 -2.48 -2.29
CA LEU A 28 -3.63 -1.26 -2.95
C LEU A 28 -4.65 -0.13 -2.73
N CYS A 29 -5.95 -0.44 -2.73
CA CYS A 29 -6.97 0.52 -2.35
C CYS A 29 -6.77 1.05 -0.91
N ASP A 30 -6.53 0.17 0.05
CA ASP A 30 -6.31 0.56 1.46
C ASP A 30 -5.05 1.41 1.61
N ARG A 31 -3.97 1.07 0.89
CA ARG A 31 -2.76 1.89 0.84
C ARG A 31 -3.05 3.29 0.32
N ILE A 32 -3.76 3.41 -0.81
CA ILE A 32 -4.11 4.72 -1.37
C ILE A 32 -5.01 5.51 -0.41
N THR A 33 -6.04 4.87 0.12
CA THR A 33 -6.99 5.48 1.06
C THR A 33 -6.29 5.97 2.31
N SER A 34 -5.31 5.22 2.82
CA SER A 34 -4.54 5.64 3.98
C SER A 34 -3.82 6.97 3.76
N ILE A 35 -3.16 7.16 2.61
CA ILE A 35 -2.45 8.40 2.29
C ILE A 35 -3.42 9.56 2.11
N LEU A 36 -4.58 9.33 1.49
CA LEU A 36 -5.61 10.36 1.32
C LEU A 36 -6.18 10.84 2.67
N LEU A 37 -6.51 9.91 3.58
CA LEU A 37 -7.05 10.25 4.89
C LEU A 37 -6.02 10.96 5.78
N LEU A 38 -4.76 10.52 5.75
CA LEU A 38 -3.67 11.21 6.46
C LEU A 38 -3.48 12.63 5.95
N ASP A 39 -3.62 12.86 4.64
CA ASP A 39 -3.54 14.19 4.05
C ASP A 39 -4.72 15.09 4.45
N GLU A 40 -5.91 14.50 4.65
CA GLU A 40 -7.09 15.16 5.22
C GLU A 40 -6.95 15.47 6.73
N GLY A 41 -5.86 15.02 7.36
CA GLY A 41 -5.54 15.32 8.77
C GLY A 41 -5.98 14.25 9.76
N TRP A 42 -6.37 13.06 9.28
CA TRP A 42 -6.62 11.93 10.16
C TRP A 42 -5.33 11.46 10.82
N THR A 43 -5.42 11.02 12.06
CA THR A 43 -4.30 10.41 12.78
C THR A 43 -4.11 8.94 12.38
N TYR A 44 -2.91 8.37 12.58
CA TYR A 44 -2.66 6.96 12.28
C TYR A 44 -3.69 6.02 12.93
N PRO A 45 -4.06 6.15 14.22
CA PRO A 45 -5.07 5.28 14.83
C PRO A 45 -6.47 5.43 14.22
N GLN A 46 -6.86 6.64 13.79
CA GLN A 46 -8.15 6.86 13.13
C GLN A 46 -8.20 6.18 11.76
N VAL A 47 -7.14 6.30 10.97
CA VAL A 47 -7.03 5.63 9.67
C VAL A 47 -6.98 4.11 9.85
N ALA A 48 -6.19 3.64 10.81
CA ALA A 48 -6.09 2.22 11.16
C ALA A 48 -7.46 1.64 11.53
N HIS A 49 -8.21 2.33 12.39
CA HIS A 49 -9.57 1.96 12.77
C HIS A 49 -10.53 1.94 11.56
N ALA A 50 -10.48 2.96 10.70
CA ALA A 50 -11.34 3.04 9.51
C ALA A 50 -11.07 1.92 8.50
N LEU A 51 -9.82 1.50 8.36
CA LEU A 51 -9.40 0.46 7.42
C LEU A 51 -9.33 -0.94 8.04
N LEU A 52 -9.61 -1.09 9.34
CA LEU A 52 -9.45 -2.33 10.11
C LEU A 52 -8.03 -2.90 10.00
N LEU A 53 -7.03 -2.02 10.10
CA LEU A 53 -5.60 -2.32 10.07
C LEU A 53 -4.93 -1.90 11.37
N ASP A 54 -3.68 -2.32 11.54
CA ASP A 54 -2.81 -1.88 12.62
C ASP A 54 -2.19 -0.49 12.30
N ASP A 55 -1.99 0.37 13.30
CA ASP A 55 -1.48 1.72 13.06
C ASP A 55 -0.02 1.73 12.58
N ASP A 56 0.78 0.72 12.93
CA ASP A 56 2.13 0.53 12.37
C ASP A 56 2.09 0.21 10.87
N THR A 57 1.04 -0.47 10.41
CA THR A 57 0.83 -0.69 8.97
C THR A 57 0.61 0.63 8.25
N ILE A 58 -0.20 1.53 8.84
CA ILE A 58 -0.44 2.86 8.28
C ILE A 58 0.85 3.71 8.30
N ARG A 59 1.64 3.65 9.37
CA ARG A 59 2.96 4.31 9.43
C ARG A 59 3.88 3.81 8.33
N ARG A 60 3.92 2.50 8.08
CA ARG A 60 4.73 1.91 7.01
C ARG A 60 4.28 2.42 5.65
N TYR A 61 2.98 2.47 5.37
CA TYR A 61 2.46 3.01 4.11
C TYR A 61 2.86 4.48 3.91
N TYR A 62 2.72 5.30 4.96
CA TYR A 62 3.13 6.70 4.91
C TYR A 62 4.64 6.86 4.70
N LYS A 63 5.45 6.05 5.40
CA LYS A 63 6.91 6.05 5.24
C LYS A 63 7.32 5.69 3.80
N THR A 64 6.77 4.61 3.24
CA THR A 64 7.02 4.22 1.84
C THR A 64 6.63 5.33 0.87
N TYR A 65 5.51 6.02 1.11
CA TYR A 65 5.09 7.14 0.28
C TYR A 65 6.08 8.32 0.36
N LEU A 66 6.62 8.64 1.54
CA LEU A 66 7.58 9.74 1.70
C LEU A 66 8.96 9.43 1.11
N GLU A 67 9.44 8.19 1.26
CA GLU A 67 10.78 7.79 0.82
C GLU A 67 10.82 7.52 -0.68
N ASP A 68 9.85 6.76 -1.19
CA ASP A 68 9.90 6.19 -2.54
C ASP A 68 8.76 6.70 -3.45
N GLY A 69 7.87 7.54 -2.92
CA GLY A 69 6.78 8.13 -3.65
C GLY A 69 5.61 7.19 -3.93
N LYS A 70 4.74 7.62 -4.85
CA LYS A 70 3.48 6.93 -5.19
C LYS A 70 3.68 5.58 -5.87
N GLU A 71 4.73 5.40 -6.67
CA GLU A 71 4.93 4.15 -7.43
C GLU A 71 5.27 3.00 -6.48
N ALA A 72 6.15 3.24 -5.51
CA ALA A 72 6.48 2.24 -4.50
C ALA A 72 5.31 1.90 -3.58
N LEU A 73 4.45 2.87 -3.26
CA LEU A 73 3.21 2.61 -2.53
C LEU A 73 2.33 1.58 -3.27
N LEU A 74 2.31 1.65 -4.61
CA LEU A 74 1.49 0.81 -5.47
C LEU A 74 2.14 -0.53 -5.85
N HIS A 75 3.40 -0.75 -5.51
CA HIS A 75 4.07 -2.03 -5.72
C HIS A 75 3.98 -2.92 -4.47
N LEU A 76 3.40 -4.11 -4.66
CA LEU A 76 3.49 -5.19 -3.70
C LEU A 76 4.76 -5.98 -4.01
N ASN A 77 5.85 -5.74 -3.27
CA ASN A 77 7.12 -6.47 -3.42
C ASN A 77 7.04 -7.92 -2.88
N TYR A 78 5.98 -8.65 -3.23
CA TYR A 78 5.82 -10.03 -2.83
C TYR A 78 6.64 -10.91 -3.77
N THR A 79 7.93 -11.02 -3.50
CA THR A 79 8.73 -12.09 -4.07
C THR A 79 8.33 -13.36 -3.36
N GLY A 80 7.62 -14.25 -4.06
CA GLY A 80 7.37 -15.60 -3.57
C GLY A 80 8.68 -16.23 -3.11
N LYS A 81 8.62 -17.12 -2.11
CA LYS A 81 9.81 -17.91 -1.77
C LYS A 81 10.22 -18.72 -3.00
N ALA A 82 11.53 -18.80 -3.27
CA ALA A 82 12.04 -19.65 -4.33
C ALA A 82 11.47 -21.07 -4.19
N CYS A 83 11.10 -21.67 -5.33
CA CYS A 83 10.59 -23.04 -5.36
C CYS A 83 11.58 -23.95 -4.65
N ARG A 84 11.12 -24.71 -3.66
CA ARG A 84 11.97 -25.68 -2.93
C ARG A 84 12.24 -26.94 -3.75
N LEU A 85 11.48 -27.15 -4.82
CA LEU A 85 11.60 -28.33 -5.66
C LEU A 85 12.71 -28.12 -6.69
N ASN A 86 13.56 -29.13 -6.82
CA ASN A 86 14.52 -29.20 -7.92
C ASN A 86 13.82 -29.68 -9.21
N GLN A 87 14.53 -29.62 -10.33
CA GLN A 87 13.97 -29.98 -11.64
C GLN A 87 13.39 -31.40 -11.66
N SER A 88 14.07 -32.36 -11.01
CA SER A 88 13.62 -33.75 -10.96
C SER A 88 12.28 -33.92 -10.23
N GLN A 89 12.09 -33.18 -9.13
CA GLN A 89 10.83 -33.19 -8.38
C GLN A 89 9.68 -32.49 -9.12
N LEU A 90 9.99 -31.47 -9.93
CA LEU A 90 9.00 -30.81 -10.79
C LEU A 90 8.50 -31.71 -11.91
N GLU A 91 9.38 -32.52 -12.52
CA GLU A 91 8.98 -33.49 -13.56
C GLU A 91 8.03 -34.57 -13.01
N GLN A 92 8.18 -34.98 -11.75
CA GLN A 92 7.28 -35.96 -11.11
C GLN A 92 5.84 -35.44 -10.91
N LEU A 93 5.62 -34.13 -11.00
CA LEU A 93 4.31 -33.50 -10.81
C LEU A 93 3.56 -33.28 -12.13
N LYS A 94 4.21 -33.44 -13.29
CA LYS A 94 3.57 -33.35 -14.60
C LYS A 94 2.90 -34.70 -14.88
N THR A 95 1.62 -34.83 -14.53
CA THR A 95 0.77 -35.98 -14.90
C THR A 95 0.27 -35.83 -16.33
#